data_AF-A0A5D0QPK3-F1
#
_entry.id   AF-A0A5D0QPK3-F1
#
_cell.length_a   1.000
_cell.length_b   1.000
_cell.length_c   1.000
_cell.angle_alpha   90.00
_cell.angle_beta   90.00
_cell.angle_gamma   90.00
#
_symmetry.space_group_name_H-M   'P 1'
#
loop_
_entity.id
_entity.type
_entity.pdbx_description
1 polymer ?
#
loop_
_entity_poly.entity_id
_entity_poly.type
_entity_poly.pdbx_seq_one_letter_code
_entity_poly.pdbx_strand_id
1 'polypeptide(L)'
;MVKKNNRFFEESNFYDWLIDNNITSKASAISYCSYVNSVNNNNDLYFNNKLLEIHKNEISQNYSELIEEVLQILTAKDFYKKINKADKTISNWKSGFRAYGEFLVNNFQFEDEGTIAYEIDDESLLMDYKISYTKQDLFKNFTLRLITQDRLSGEVYFPISFIKKIFYKTNNKAFFDVWIKNILNNTEVHLENSEIKLNEISNLYIDSEGVKIDLKNKYLHVYTKHENNIDKSPFKTKELKKISLDHIIPMKLIMDKLGSQLFEFQKITYEINIKLKKEKLNRPKLAKISNELISEMFLDKVNLNQLKNDMDLIRKNTNLQLMDSKINSKKRAN
;
A
#
# COMPACT_ATOMS: atom_id res chain seq x y z
N MET A 1 -8.69 40.11 -5.72
CA MET A 1 -9.04 38.73 -5.29
C MET A 1 -7.82 37.84 -5.45
N VAL A 2 -7.17 37.47 -4.36
CA VAL A 2 -6.08 36.49 -4.37
C VAL A 2 -6.72 35.11 -4.56
N LYS A 3 -6.44 34.43 -5.68
CA LYS A 3 -6.72 32.99 -5.80
C LYS A 3 -5.94 32.31 -4.67
N LYS A 4 -6.62 31.89 -3.60
CA LYS A 4 -6.06 30.91 -2.66
C LYS A 4 -5.71 29.71 -3.53
N ASN A 5 -4.42 29.46 -3.76
CA ASN A 5 -4.01 28.27 -4.49
C ASN A 5 -4.58 27.08 -3.71
N ASN A 6 -5.44 26.29 -4.35
CA ASN A 6 -5.93 25.00 -3.85
C ASN A 6 -4.77 24.01 -3.84
N ARG A 7 -3.78 24.25 -2.97
CA ARG A 7 -2.65 23.34 -2.72
C ARG A 7 -3.09 22.27 -1.74
N PHE A 8 -2.74 21.02 -2.01
CA PHE A 8 -2.98 19.94 -1.06
C PHE A 8 -2.02 20.03 0.14
N PHE A 9 -2.40 19.37 1.24
CA PHE A 9 -1.62 19.33 2.47
C PHE A 9 -0.18 18.84 2.20
N GLU A 10 0.81 19.58 2.71
CA GLU A 10 2.23 19.21 2.61
C GLU A 10 2.79 19.14 1.16
N GLU A 11 2.24 19.90 0.20
CA GLU A 11 2.69 19.88 -1.21
C GLU A 11 4.21 20.12 -1.38
N SER A 12 4.77 21.13 -0.71
CA SER A 12 6.22 21.42 -0.82
C SER A 12 7.07 20.27 -0.27
N ASN A 13 6.69 19.74 0.90
CA ASN A 13 7.41 18.63 1.53
C ASN A 13 7.26 17.33 0.73
N PHE A 14 6.12 17.12 0.07
CA PHE A 14 5.94 16.00 -0.87
C PHE A 14 6.85 16.13 -2.10
N TYR A 15 6.96 17.33 -2.68
CA TYR A 15 7.86 17.59 -3.80
C TYR A 15 9.31 17.24 -3.45
N ASP A 16 9.80 17.75 -2.32
CA ASP A 16 11.16 17.46 -1.85
C ASP A 16 11.33 15.98 -1.54
N TRP A 17 10.36 15.36 -0.87
CA TRP A 17 10.38 13.93 -0.55
C TRP A 17 10.51 13.03 -1.79
N LEU A 18 9.85 13.36 -2.90
CA LEU A 18 9.96 12.61 -4.16
C LEU A 18 11.40 12.57 -4.69
N ILE A 19 12.10 13.69 -4.59
CA ILE A 19 13.48 13.86 -5.07
C ILE A 19 14.44 13.21 -4.07
N ASP A 20 14.29 13.55 -2.80
CA ASP A 20 15.15 13.12 -1.71
C ASP A 20 15.07 11.61 -1.45
N ASN A 21 14.06 10.91 -1.94
CA ASN A 21 13.94 9.45 -1.85
C ASN A 21 14.19 8.73 -3.19
N ASN A 22 14.72 9.43 -4.20
CA ASN A 22 14.95 8.89 -5.55
C ASN A 22 13.70 8.22 -6.15
N ILE A 23 12.51 8.74 -5.81
CA ILE A 23 11.24 8.24 -6.38
C ILE A 23 11.16 8.66 -7.85
N THR A 24 11.50 9.93 -8.13
CA THR A 24 11.52 10.50 -9.48
C THR A 24 12.46 11.71 -9.61
N SER A 25 12.60 12.28 -10.82
CA SER A 25 13.43 13.46 -11.08
C SER A 25 12.72 14.76 -10.70
N LYS A 26 13.47 15.87 -10.56
CA LYS A 26 12.91 17.21 -10.26
C LYS A 26 11.79 17.62 -11.22
N ALA A 27 12.01 17.48 -12.53
CA ALA A 27 11.00 17.81 -13.54
C ALA A 27 9.72 16.95 -13.41
N SER A 28 9.90 15.67 -13.08
CA SER A 28 8.76 14.78 -12.85
C SER A 28 8.06 15.05 -11.52
N ALA A 29 8.78 15.48 -10.47
CA ALA A 29 8.18 15.82 -9.19
C ALA A 29 7.16 16.97 -9.32
N ILE A 30 7.46 17.99 -10.14
CA ILE A 30 6.50 19.04 -10.51
C ILE A 30 5.23 18.44 -11.11
N SER A 31 5.40 17.47 -12.01
CA SER A 31 4.27 16.78 -12.64
C SER A 31 3.44 16.02 -11.61
N TYR A 32 4.06 15.33 -10.65
CA TYR A 32 3.35 14.62 -9.59
C TYR A 32 2.53 15.56 -8.70
N CYS A 33 3.09 16.70 -8.28
CA CYS A 33 2.32 17.72 -7.55
C CYS A 33 1.16 18.26 -8.38
N SER A 34 1.38 18.52 -9.67
CA SER A 34 0.32 18.91 -10.60
C SER A 34 -0.76 17.82 -10.74
N TYR A 35 -0.39 16.54 -10.76
CA TYR A 35 -1.35 15.44 -10.84
C TYR A 35 -2.28 15.40 -9.64
N VAL A 36 -1.80 15.68 -8.43
CA VAL A 36 -2.65 15.75 -7.23
C VAL A 36 -3.50 17.03 -7.24
N ASN A 37 -2.90 18.18 -7.53
CA ASN A 37 -3.59 19.48 -7.55
C ASN A 37 -4.68 19.60 -8.64
N SER A 38 -4.46 18.99 -9.81
CA SER A 38 -5.34 19.15 -10.99
C SER A 38 -6.64 18.35 -10.92
N VAL A 39 -6.82 17.55 -9.88
CA VAL A 39 -8.00 16.69 -9.72
C VAL A 39 -9.22 17.49 -9.24
N ASN A 40 -8.99 18.68 -8.66
CA ASN A 40 -10.02 19.56 -8.13
C ASN A 40 -10.98 20.08 -9.22
N ASN A 41 -12.22 20.36 -8.80
CA ASN A 41 -13.29 20.96 -9.61
C ASN A 41 -13.76 20.10 -10.79
N ASN A 42 -14.10 18.84 -10.50
CA ASN A 42 -14.89 18.02 -11.43
C ASN A 42 -16.36 17.96 -10.98
N ASN A 43 -17.25 17.39 -11.78
CA ASN A 43 -18.68 17.38 -11.49
C ASN A 43 -19.10 16.31 -10.46
N ASP A 44 -18.16 15.52 -9.90
CA ASP A 44 -18.45 14.48 -8.91
C ASP A 44 -18.29 15.04 -7.48
N LEU A 45 -19.42 15.27 -6.81
CA LEU A 45 -19.48 15.88 -5.49
C LEU A 45 -18.79 15.02 -4.40
N TYR A 46 -18.98 13.70 -4.45
CA TYR A 46 -18.38 12.77 -3.48
C TYR A 46 -16.86 12.79 -3.60
N PHE A 47 -16.36 12.72 -4.83
CA PHE A 47 -14.93 12.80 -5.08
C PHE A 47 -14.33 14.14 -4.64
N ASN A 48 -15.00 15.25 -4.95
CA ASN A 48 -14.56 16.57 -4.49
C ASN A 48 -14.52 16.68 -2.97
N ASN A 49 -15.49 16.12 -2.25
CA ASN A 49 -15.48 16.11 -0.77
C ASN A 49 -14.27 15.37 -0.22
N LYS A 50 -13.91 14.21 -0.79
CA LYS A 50 -12.70 13.47 -0.41
C LYS A 50 -11.41 14.24 -0.68
N LEU A 51 -11.35 15.01 -1.76
CA LEU A 51 -10.22 15.89 -2.04
C LEU A 51 -10.16 17.07 -1.07
N LEU A 52 -11.31 17.59 -0.62
CA LEU A 52 -11.36 18.63 0.40
C LEU A 52 -10.83 18.14 1.75
N GLU A 53 -11.11 16.88 2.13
CA GLU A 53 -10.49 16.26 3.31
C GLU A 53 -8.95 16.29 3.21
N ILE A 54 -8.40 15.90 2.05
CA ILE A 54 -6.96 15.97 1.73
C ILE A 54 -6.40 17.39 1.84
N HIS A 55 -7.16 18.38 1.38
CA HIS A 55 -6.71 19.76 1.35
C HIS A 55 -6.73 20.46 2.70
N LYS A 56 -7.71 20.14 3.54
CA LYS A 56 -7.93 20.85 4.81
C LYS A 56 -7.17 20.27 5.99
N ASN A 57 -6.51 19.11 5.81
CA ASN A 57 -5.90 18.36 6.91
C ASN A 57 -6.92 18.05 8.03
N GLU A 58 -8.22 17.99 7.71
CA GLU A 58 -9.31 17.60 8.62
C GLU A 58 -9.32 16.07 8.83
N ILE A 59 -8.25 15.38 8.45
CA ILE A 59 -8.17 13.93 8.34
C ILE A 59 -7.86 13.36 9.72
N SER A 60 -8.84 12.66 10.30
CA SER A 60 -8.60 11.61 11.29
C SER A 60 -7.50 10.67 10.75
N GLN A 61 -6.49 10.31 11.55
CA GLN A 61 -5.13 9.83 11.22
C GLN A 61 -4.94 8.65 10.21
N ASN A 62 -5.97 8.25 9.45
CA ASN A 62 -5.98 7.12 8.53
C ASN A 62 -5.81 7.54 7.06
N TYR A 63 -4.65 8.13 6.73
CA TYR A 63 -4.32 8.58 5.38
C TYR A 63 -4.35 7.46 4.33
N SER A 64 -4.01 6.23 4.72
CA SER A 64 -4.04 5.07 3.82
C SER A 64 -5.44 4.82 3.28
N GLU A 65 -6.48 4.84 4.12
CA GLU A 65 -7.86 4.58 3.69
C GLU A 65 -8.38 5.66 2.74
N LEU A 66 -8.13 6.94 3.06
CA LEU A 66 -8.54 8.06 2.22
C LEU A 66 -7.94 7.97 0.80
N ILE A 67 -6.65 7.64 0.71
CA ILE A 67 -5.97 7.50 -0.59
C ILE A 67 -6.52 6.30 -1.36
N GLU A 68 -6.82 5.19 -0.68
CA GLU A 68 -7.41 4.03 -1.33
C GLU A 68 -8.82 4.31 -1.86
N GLU A 69 -9.64 5.09 -1.14
CA GLU A 69 -10.95 5.54 -1.62
C GLU A 69 -10.82 6.39 -2.90
N VAL A 70 -9.92 7.37 -2.89
CA VAL A 70 -9.63 8.19 -4.08
C VAL A 70 -9.19 7.32 -5.26
N LEU A 71 -8.28 6.37 -5.05
CA LEU A 71 -7.82 5.47 -6.10
C LEU A 71 -8.92 4.54 -6.62
N GLN A 72 -9.83 4.11 -5.75
CA GLN A 72 -10.99 3.32 -6.12
C GLN A 72 -11.95 4.11 -7.02
N ILE A 73 -12.28 5.36 -6.67
CA ILE A 73 -13.12 6.24 -7.49
C ILE A 73 -12.49 6.43 -8.87
N LEU A 74 -11.19 6.73 -8.92
CA LEU A 74 -10.45 6.90 -10.17
C LEU A 74 -10.39 5.62 -11.03
N THR A 75 -10.68 4.45 -10.44
CA THR A 75 -10.70 3.15 -11.14
C THR A 75 -12.12 2.70 -11.52
N ALA A 76 -13.14 3.40 -11.04
CA ALA A 76 -14.52 3.07 -11.37
C ALA A 76 -14.75 3.18 -12.89
N LYS A 77 -15.46 2.21 -13.44
CA LYS A 77 -15.75 2.15 -14.88
C LYS A 77 -16.51 3.42 -15.29
N ASP A 78 -16.14 3.97 -16.43
CA ASP A 78 -16.75 5.17 -17.02
C ASP A 78 -16.62 6.46 -16.18
N PHE A 79 -15.88 6.46 -15.06
CA PHE A 79 -15.62 7.68 -14.27
C PHE A 79 -15.02 8.80 -15.13
N TYR A 80 -14.03 8.47 -15.96
CA TYR A 80 -13.40 9.40 -16.90
C TYR A 80 -14.39 10.04 -17.88
N LYS A 81 -15.45 9.31 -18.29
CA LYS A 81 -16.53 9.84 -19.12
C LYS A 81 -17.39 10.82 -18.32
N LYS A 82 -17.75 10.46 -17.08
CA LYS A 82 -18.54 11.33 -16.18
C LYS A 82 -17.89 12.69 -15.94
N ILE A 83 -16.56 12.73 -15.86
CA ILE A 83 -15.80 13.97 -15.64
C ILE A 83 -15.15 14.55 -16.90
N ASN A 84 -15.41 13.97 -18.08
CA ASN A 84 -14.88 14.38 -19.37
C ASN A 84 -13.34 14.56 -19.38
N LYS A 85 -12.61 13.52 -18.96
CA LYS A 85 -11.13 13.49 -18.96
C LYS A 85 -10.61 12.30 -19.76
N ALA A 86 -9.41 12.45 -20.33
CA ALA A 86 -8.73 11.38 -21.03
C ALA A 86 -8.16 10.33 -20.04
N ASP A 87 -8.10 9.06 -20.46
CA ASP A 87 -7.56 7.96 -19.65
C ASP A 87 -6.13 8.24 -19.15
N LYS A 88 -5.31 8.91 -19.98
CA LYS A 88 -3.95 9.30 -19.61
C LYS A 88 -3.95 10.26 -18.42
N THR A 89 -4.88 11.21 -18.37
CA THR A 89 -5.04 12.14 -17.24
C THR A 89 -5.39 11.39 -15.96
N ILE A 90 -6.34 10.45 -16.03
CA ILE A 90 -6.69 9.60 -14.88
C ILE A 90 -5.51 8.76 -14.42
N SER A 91 -4.77 8.15 -15.35
CA SER A 91 -3.56 7.39 -15.02
C SER A 91 -2.50 8.24 -14.32
N ASN A 92 -2.34 9.50 -14.74
CA ASN A 92 -1.42 10.44 -14.11
C ASN A 92 -1.88 10.78 -12.69
N TRP A 93 -3.16 11.09 -12.50
CA TRP A 93 -3.77 11.33 -11.18
C TRP A 93 -3.57 10.14 -10.24
N LYS A 94 -3.90 8.91 -10.69
CA LYS A 94 -3.66 7.69 -9.93
C LYS A 94 -2.18 7.50 -9.55
N SER A 95 -1.25 7.98 -10.38
CA SER A 95 0.18 7.89 -10.08
C SER A 95 0.60 8.92 -9.04
N GLY A 96 0.08 10.14 -9.14
CA GLY A 96 0.24 11.20 -8.14
C GLY A 96 -0.26 10.76 -6.77
N PHE A 97 -1.52 10.31 -6.67
CA PHE A 97 -2.12 9.88 -5.41
C PHE A 97 -1.44 8.67 -4.77
N ARG A 98 -0.91 7.71 -5.54
CA ARG A 98 -0.15 6.58 -4.96
C ARG A 98 1.14 7.06 -4.30
N ALA A 99 1.90 7.91 -4.97
CA ALA A 99 3.12 8.45 -4.39
C ALA A 99 2.83 9.37 -3.20
N TYR A 100 1.78 10.18 -3.29
CA TYR A 100 1.35 11.04 -2.20
C TYR A 100 0.85 10.24 -0.99
N GLY A 101 0.10 9.15 -1.21
CA GLY A 101 -0.28 8.25 -0.12
C GLY A 101 0.91 7.58 0.55
N GLU A 102 1.91 7.15 -0.21
CA GLU A 102 3.15 6.63 0.38
C GLU A 102 3.84 7.69 1.26
N PHE A 103 3.93 8.94 0.78
CA PHE A 103 4.47 10.05 1.54
C PHE A 103 3.68 10.29 2.83
N LEU A 104 2.35 10.35 2.76
CA LEU A 104 1.51 10.58 3.93
C LEU A 104 1.66 9.48 4.98
N VAL A 105 1.61 8.21 4.55
CA VAL A 105 1.70 7.05 5.45
C VAL A 105 3.08 6.97 6.13
N ASN A 106 4.15 7.34 5.43
CA ASN A 106 5.50 7.29 6.00
C ASN A 106 5.77 8.43 6.99
N ASN A 107 5.18 9.62 6.78
CA ASN A 107 5.56 10.81 7.54
C ASN A 107 4.51 11.23 8.59
N PHE A 108 3.25 10.83 8.44
CA PHE A 108 2.15 11.36 9.26
C PHE A 108 1.21 10.29 9.83
N GLN A 109 1.27 9.03 9.38
CA GLN A 109 0.42 7.98 9.92
C GLN A 109 1.05 7.36 11.18
N PHE A 110 0.41 7.57 12.32
CA PHE A 110 0.75 6.89 13.56
C PHE A 110 0.05 5.52 13.57
N GLU A 111 0.79 4.47 13.92
CA GLU A 111 0.19 3.16 14.14
C GLU A 111 -0.59 3.22 15.46
N ASP A 112 -1.91 3.33 15.38
CA ASP A 112 -2.76 2.99 16.52
C ASP A 112 -2.78 1.46 16.69
N GLU A 113 -2.44 1.01 17.89
CA GLU A 113 -2.70 -0.36 18.35
C GLU A 113 -4.20 -0.59 18.33
N GLY A 114 -4.68 -1.23 17.26
CA GLY A 114 -6.09 -1.57 17.09
C GLY A 114 -6.84 -0.47 16.34
N THR A 115 -6.87 -0.59 15.02
CA THR A 115 -7.92 0.06 14.24
C THR A 115 -9.24 -0.57 14.68
N ILE A 116 -9.99 0.13 15.53
CA ILE A 116 -11.42 -0.10 15.68
C ILE A 116 -11.97 0.13 14.29
N ALA A 117 -12.35 -0.97 13.62
CA ALA A 117 -13.15 -0.89 12.42
C ALA A 117 -14.45 -0.22 12.84
N TYR A 118 -14.55 1.09 12.65
CA TYR A 118 -15.85 1.73 12.65
C TYR A 118 -16.60 1.07 11.50
N GLU A 119 -17.58 0.22 11.85
CA GLU A 119 -18.67 -0.12 10.94
C GLU A 119 -19.42 1.17 10.68
N ILE A 120 -18.90 1.97 9.75
CA ILE A 120 -19.75 2.89 9.01
C ILE A 120 -20.48 1.97 8.04
N ASP A 121 -21.71 1.61 8.44
CA ASP A 121 -22.75 1.13 7.54
C ASP A 121 -23.20 2.30 6.65
N ASP A 122 -22.24 2.95 5.98
CA ASP A 122 -22.55 3.83 4.88
C ASP A 122 -22.90 2.89 3.74
N GLU A 123 -24.17 2.85 3.39
CA GLU A 123 -24.63 2.46 2.07
C GLU A 123 -23.77 3.22 1.06
N SER A 124 -22.65 2.63 0.67
CA SER A 124 -21.65 3.34 -0.12
C SER A 124 -22.34 3.81 -1.40
N LEU A 125 -22.34 5.11 -1.66
CA LEU A 125 -22.73 5.73 -2.94
C LEU A 125 -21.97 5.14 -4.15
N LEU A 126 -21.01 4.25 -3.90
CA LEU A 126 -20.36 3.36 -4.86
C LEU A 126 -21.28 2.24 -5.41
N MET A 127 -22.50 2.05 -4.88
CA MET A 127 -23.44 0.99 -5.30
C MET A 127 -23.78 1.00 -6.80
N ASP A 128 -23.60 2.13 -7.49
CA ASP A 128 -23.86 2.24 -8.93
C ASP A 128 -22.63 1.96 -9.82
N TYR A 129 -21.45 1.73 -9.26
CA TYR A 129 -20.23 1.50 -10.04
C TYR A 129 -19.88 0.02 -10.09
N LYS A 130 -19.97 -0.58 -11.29
CA LYS A 130 -19.24 -1.81 -11.59
C LYS A 130 -17.75 -1.48 -11.68
N ILE A 131 -16.97 -1.85 -10.68
CA ILE A 131 -15.54 -1.53 -10.65
C ILE A 131 -14.78 -2.70 -11.26
N SER A 132 -13.90 -2.40 -12.21
CA SER A 132 -13.00 -3.36 -12.84
C SER A 132 -11.57 -2.93 -12.63
N TYR A 133 -10.82 -3.71 -11.86
CA TYR A 133 -9.39 -3.53 -11.69
C TYR A 133 -8.66 -4.40 -12.70
N THR A 134 -7.84 -3.77 -13.54
CA THR A 134 -6.88 -4.52 -14.35
C THR A 134 -5.82 -5.13 -13.44
N LYS A 135 -5.11 -6.17 -13.92
CA LYS A 135 -3.91 -6.69 -13.25
C LYS A 135 -2.93 -5.59 -12.85
N GLN A 136 -2.74 -4.58 -13.72
CA GLN A 136 -1.85 -3.46 -13.41
C GLN A 136 -2.37 -2.59 -12.27
N ASP A 137 -3.68 -2.31 -12.21
CA ASP A 137 -4.27 -1.56 -11.09
C ASP A 137 -4.12 -2.34 -9.77
N LEU A 138 -4.43 -3.64 -9.77
CA LEU A 138 -4.27 -4.53 -8.62
C LEU A 138 -2.83 -4.51 -8.10
N PHE A 139 -1.86 -4.75 -8.98
CA PHE A 139 -0.44 -4.79 -8.60
C PHE A 139 0.02 -3.45 -8.04
N LYS A 140 -0.39 -2.32 -8.61
CA LYS A 140 -0.01 -0.99 -8.09
C LYS A 140 -0.62 -0.70 -6.71
N ASN A 141 -1.89 -1.05 -6.50
CA ASN A 141 -2.56 -0.82 -5.22
C ASN A 141 -1.99 -1.74 -4.13
N PHE A 142 -1.79 -3.02 -4.44
CA PHE A 142 -1.19 -3.98 -3.51
C PHE A 142 0.30 -3.73 -3.25
N THR A 143 1.04 -3.19 -4.23
CA THR A 143 2.42 -2.72 -4.00
C THR A 143 2.46 -1.65 -2.93
N LEU A 144 1.58 -0.63 -3.02
CA LEU A 144 1.51 0.44 -2.01
C LEU A 144 1.31 -0.15 -0.62
N ARG A 145 0.36 -1.07 -0.46
CA ARG A 145 0.10 -1.75 0.83
C ARG A 145 1.29 -2.54 1.35
N LEU A 146 2.03 -3.25 0.50
CA LEU A 146 3.18 -4.03 0.96
C LEU A 146 4.33 -3.13 1.43
N ILE A 147 4.64 -2.08 0.67
CA ILE A 147 5.76 -1.17 1.01
C ILE A 147 5.43 -0.24 2.19
N THR A 148 4.16 -0.18 2.60
CA THR A 148 3.69 0.54 3.79
C THR A 148 3.34 -0.38 4.97
N GLN A 149 3.82 -1.64 4.97
CA GLN A 149 3.64 -2.58 6.08
C GLN A 149 4.96 -2.83 6.81
N ASP A 150 5.41 -1.84 7.58
CA ASP A 150 6.57 -2.03 8.45
C ASP A 150 6.16 -2.96 9.62
N ARG A 151 7.09 -3.77 10.12
CA ARG A 151 6.92 -4.52 11.39
C ARG A 151 8.07 -4.13 12.31
N LEU A 152 7.76 -3.27 13.27
CA LEU A 152 8.73 -2.59 14.14
C LEU A 152 8.69 -3.13 15.57
N SER A 153 8.32 -4.40 15.70
CA SER A 153 8.25 -5.16 16.96
C SER A 153 9.07 -6.45 16.85
N GLY A 154 9.50 -6.97 18.00
CA GLY A 154 10.40 -8.13 18.07
C GLY A 154 11.88 -7.74 18.11
N GLU A 155 12.75 -8.76 18.09
CA GLU A 155 14.20 -8.59 18.16
C GLU A 155 14.82 -8.08 16.85
N VAL A 156 14.23 -8.48 15.71
CA VAL A 156 14.64 -8.07 14.37
C VAL A 156 13.45 -7.44 13.67
N TYR A 157 13.59 -6.16 13.32
CA TYR A 157 12.54 -5.42 12.62
C TYR A 157 12.45 -5.84 11.15
N PHE A 158 11.27 -5.66 10.57
CA PHE A 158 11.06 -5.65 9.12
C PHE A 158 10.67 -4.23 8.66
N PRO A 159 11.63 -3.30 8.54
CA PRO A 159 11.37 -1.91 8.18
C PRO A 159 11.36 -1.75 6.65
N ILE A 160 10.41 -2.39 5.96
CA ILE A 160 10.34 -2.44 4.49
C ILE A 160 10.41 -1.06 3.82
N SER A 161 9.86 -0.02 4.45
CA SER A 161 9.93 1.36 3.96
C SER A 161 11.37 1.88 3.93
N PHE A 162 12.18 1.55 4.94
CA PHE A 162 13.60 1.89 4.98
C PHE A 162 14.41 1.01 4.01
N ILE A 163 14.12 -0.30 3.95
CA ILE A 163 14.76 -1.20 2.98
C ILE A 163 14.57 -0.68 1.55
N LYS A 164 13.36 -0.24 1.19
CA LYS A 164 13.08 0.40 -0.09
C LYS A 164 14.03 1.59 -0.34
N LYS A 165 14.15 2.51 0.63
CA LYS A 165 15.04 3.68 0.51
C LYS A 165 16.49 3.26 0.25
N ILE A 166 17.00 2.24 0.96
CA ILE A 166 18.36 1.71 0.74
C ILE A 166 18.55 1.30 -0.73
N PHE A 167 17.64 0.49 -1.29
CA PHE A 167 17.74 0.04 -2.68
C PHE A 167 17.60 1.19 -3.69
N TYR A 168 16.74 2.17 -3.42
CA TYR A 168 16.51 3.31 -4.31
C TYR A 168 17.69 4.27 -4.33
N LYS A 169 18.39 4.42 -3.20
CA LYS A 169 19.58 5.27 -3.06
C LYS A 169 20.87 4.61 -3.53
N THR A 170 20.90 3.29 -3.64
CA THR A 170 22.08 2.53 -4.07
C THR A 170 21.98 2.04 -5.52
N ASN A 171 21.16 2.68 -6.37
CA ASN A 171 20.92 2.30 -7.78
C ASN A 171 20.43 0.84 -7.98
N ASN A 172 19.84 0.22 -6.96
CA ASN A 172 19.31 -1.14 -7.01
C ASN A 172 17.77 -1.19 -6.94
N LYS A 173 17.10 -0.10 -7.33
CA LYS A 173 15.63 0.03 -7.39
C LYS A 173 14.95 -1.15 -8.12
N ALA A 174 15.51 -1.56 -9.27
CA ALA A 174 14.95 -2.63 -10.08
C ALA A 174 14.87 -3.97 -9.32
N PHE A 175 15.84 -4.28 -8.45
CA PHE A 175 15.80 -5.48 -7.62
C PHE A 175 14.60 -5.44 -6.67
N PHE A 176 14.44 -4.33 -5.93
CA PHE A 176 13.36 -4.18 -4.97
C PHE A 176 11.98 -4.27 -5.63
N ASP A 177 11.80 -3.59 -6.77
CA ASP A 177 10.55 -3.60 -7.53
C ASP A 177 10.21 -5.02 -8.03
N VAL A 178 11.21 -5.77 -8.51
CA VAL A 178 11.05 -7.18 -8.91
C VAL A 178 10.73 -8.08 -7.70
N TRP A 179 11.38 -7.85 -6.56
CA TRP A 179 11.15 -8.62 -5.35
C TRP A 179 9.71 -8.45 -4.83
N ILE A 180 9.19 -7.22 -4.77
CA ILE A 180 7.78 -6.95 -4.43
C ILE A 180 6.84 -7.60 -5.44
N LYS A 181 7.13 -7.44 -6.74
CA LYS A 181 6.34 -8.07 -7.80
C LYS A 181 6.30 -9.59 -7.65
N ASN A 182 7.40 -10.23 -7.24
CA ASN A 182 7.46 -11.67 -7.01
C ASN A 182 6.63 -12.12 -5.80
N ILE A 183 6.57 -11.33 -4.74
CA ILE A 183 5.64 -11.59 -3.62
C ILE A 183 4.21 -11.55 -4.13
N LEU A 184 3.82 -10.47 -4.81
CA LEU A 184 2.47 -10.30 -5.35
C LEU A 184 2.11 -11.39 -6.36
N ASN A 185 3.06 -11.78 -7.21
CA ASN A 185 2.83 -12.84 -8.20
C ASN A 185 2.42 -14.16 -7.55
N ASN A 186 2.92 -14.45 -6.35
CA ASN A 186 2.70 -15.70 -5.62
C ASN A 186 1.59 -15.60 -4.57
N THR A 187 0.95 -14.44 -4.40
CA THR A 187 -0.20 -14.28 -3.50
C THR A 187 -1.35 -15.19 -3.92
N GLU A 188 -1.87 -15.94 -2.97
CA GLU A 188 -2.97 -16.90 -3.14
C GLU A 188 -4.31 -16.20 -3.29
N VAL A 189 -5.11 -16.70 -4.22
CA VAL A 189 -6.50 -16.31 -4.43
C VAL A 189 -7.35 -17.56 -4.36
N HIS A 190 -8.20 -17.64 -3.34
CA HIS A 190 -9.06 -18.79 -3.13
C HIS A 190 -10.30 -18.69 -3.99
N LEU A 191 -10.61 -19.78 -4.69
CA LEU A 191 -11.89 -20.01 -5.34
C LEU A 191 -12.67 -21.03 -4.52
N GLU A 192 -13.89 -21.34 -4.94
CA GLU A 192 -14.76 -22.31 -4.27
C GLU A 192 -14.03 -23.66 -4.08
N ASN A 193 -13.60 -24.26 -5.19
CA ASN A 193 -13.04 -25.61 -5.22
C ASN A 193 -11.55 -25.67 -5.56
N SER A 194 -10.87 -24.52 -5.64
CA SER A 194 -9.46 -24.46 -6.01
C SER A 194 -8.76 -23.21 -5.45
N GLU A 195 -7.49 -23.07 -5.77
CA GLU A 195 -6.66 -21.90 -5.50
C GLU A 195 -5.88 -21.56 -6.77
N ILE A 196 -5.69 -20.27 -7.01
CA ILE A 196 -4.82 -19.75 -8.07
C ILE A 196 -3.88 -18.70 -7.49
N LYS A 197 -2.89 -18.27 -8.27
CA LYS A 197 -2.05 -17.14 -7.91
C LYS A 197 -2.58 -15.82 -8.49
N LEU A 198 -2.34 -14.72 -7.80
CA LEU A 198 -2.75 -13.38 -8.24
C LEU A 198 -2.20 -13.02 -9.64
N ASN A 199 -1.04 -13.59 -10.03
CA ASN A 199 -0.50 -13.37 -11.37
C ASN A 199 -1.37 -13.97 -12.49
N GLU A 200 -2.26 -14.91 -12.20
CA GLU A 200 -3.10 -15.60 -13.19
C GLU A 200 -4.35 -14.78 -13.55
N ILE A 201 -4.68 -13.78 -12.72
CA ILE A 201 -5.86 -12.92 -12.89
C ILE A 201 -5.57 -11.85 -13.94
N SER A 202 -6.43 -11.76 -14.96
CA SER A 202 -6.44 -10.64 -15.91
C SER A 202 -7.11 -9.42 -15.29
N ASN A 203 -8.30 -9.61 -14.74
CA ASN A 203 -9.15 -8.57 -14.16
C ASN A 203 -9.87 -9.04 -12.90
N LEU A 204 -10.07 -8.12 -11.95
CA LEU A 204 -10.93 -8.31 -10.78
C LEU A 204 -12.11 -7.34 -10.87
N TYR A 205 -13.30 -7.86 -10.61
CA TYR A 205 -14.56 -7.13 -10.65
C TYR A 205 -15.16 -7.09 -9.26
N ILE A 206 -15.70 -5.93 -8.90
CA ILE A 206 -16.49 -5.75 -7.67
C ILE A 206 -17.85 -5.20 -8.09
N ASP A 207 -18.90 -5.91 -7.71
CA ASP A 207 -20.29 -5.56 -7.95
C ASP A 207 -21.19 -5.96 -6.76
N SER A 208 -22.51 -5.88 -6.94
CA SER A 208 -23.51 -6.23 -5.91
C SER A 208 -23.45 -7.69 -5.47
N GLU A 209 -22.92 -8.59 -6.30
CA GLU A 209 -22.78 -10.02 -6.01
C GLU A 209 -21.44 -10.35 -5.34
N GLY A 210 -20.61 -9.33 -5.07
CA GLY A 210 -19.32 -9.46 -4.40
C GLY A 210 -18.14 -9.36 -5.35
N VAL A 211 -17.09 -10.13 -5.07
CA VAL A 211 -15.82 -10.06 -5.82
C VAL A 211 -15.70 -11.24 -6.78
N LYS A 212 -15.43 -10.94 -8.05
CA LYS A 212 -15.19 -11.92 -9.11
C LYS A 212 -13.87 -11.64 -9.80
N ILE A 213 -13.28 -12.66 -10.39
CA ILE A 213 -12.10 -12.55 -11.24
C ILE A 213 -12.40 -13.08 -12.63
N ASP A 214 -11.70 -12.55 -13.63
CA ASP A 214 -11.60 -13.17 -14.94
C ASP A 214 -10.37 -14.09 -14.96
N LEU A 215 -10.63 -15.37 -15.23
CA LEU A 215 -9.62 -16.39 -15.48
C LEU A 215 -9.87 -17.02 -16.84
N LYS A 216 -9.11 -16.59 -17.86
CA LYS A 216 -9.22 -17.08 -19.25
C LYS A 216 -10.65 -17.00 -19.80
N ASN A 217 -11.28 -15.83 -19.66
CA ASN A 217 -12.67 -15.53 -20.07
C ASN A 217 -13.75 -16.25 -19.25
N LYS A 218 -13.42 -16.72 -18.04
CA LYS A 218 -14.39 -17.27 -17.08
C LYS A 218 -14.46 -16.38 -15.85
N TYR A 219 -15.66 -15.93 -15.51
CA TYR A 219 -15.91 -15.16 -14.29
C TYR A 219 -16.12 -16.10 -13.11
N LEU A 220 -15.21 -16.05 -12.15
CA LEU A 220 -15.24 -16.91 -10.96
C LEU A 220 -15.31 -16.07 -9.70
N HIS A 221 -16.14 -16.47 -8.74
CA HIS A 221 -16.20 -15.82 -7.44
C HIS A 221 -14.92 -16.08 -6.65
N VAL A 222 -14.47 -15.03 -5.96
CA VAL A 222 -13.34 -15.13 -5.03
C VAL A 222 -13.88 -15.45 -3.64
N TYR A 223 -13.15 -16.28 -2.91
CA TYR A 223 -13.47 -16.72 -1.57
C TYR A 223 -12.39 -16.31 -0.58
N THR A 224 -12.77 -16.22 0.69
CA THR A 224 -11.84 -16.05 1.83
C THR A 224 -11.95 -17.27 2.73
N LYS A 225 -10.81 -17.76 3.23
CA LYS A 225 -10.76 -18.83 4.23
C LYS A 225 -11.17 -18.30 5.60
N HIS A 226 -11.86 -19.13 6.38
CA HIS A 226 -12.16 -18.88 7.79
C HIS A 226 -10.99 -19.31 8.68
N GLU A 227 -11.07 -19.02 9.98
CA GLU A 227 -10.01 -19.30 10.97
C GLU A 227 -9.59 -20.78 11.01
N ASN A 228 -10.53 -21.69 10.77
CA ASN A 228 -10.27 -23.14 10.71
C ASN A 228 -9.50 -23.57 9.45
N ASN A 229 -9.22 -22.65 8.52
CA ASN A 229 -8.55 -22.87 7.22
C ASN A 229 -9.22 -23.92 6.30
N ILE A 230 -10.40 -24.43 6.67
CA ILE A 230 -11.17 -25.42 5.92
C ILE A 230 -12.34 -24.72 5.22
N ASP A 231 -13.13 -23.99 6.00
CA ASP A 231 -14.32 -23.33 5.50
C ASP A 231 -13.93 -22.10 4.69
N LYS A 232 -14.72 -21.84 3.64
CA LYS A 232 -14.58 -20.69 2.77
C LYS A 232 -15.93 -20.02 2.59
N SER A 233 -15.93 -18.70 2.47
CA SER A 233 -17.11 -17.93 2.06
C SER A 233 -16.74 -16.97 0.94
N PRO A 234 -17.68 -16.66 0.03
CA PRO A 234 -17.43 -15.70 -1.04
C PRO A 234 -17.17 -14.31 -0.43
N PHE A 235 -16.27 -13.55 -1.06
CA PHE A 235 -16.06 -12.14 -0.73
C PHE A 235 -17.34 -11.34 -0.91
N LYS A 236 -17.82 -10.70 0.15
CA LYS A 236 -19.03 -9.85 0.12
C LYS A 236 -18.70 -8.35 0.08
N THR A 237 -17.42 -8.00 0.15
CA THR A 237 -16.98 -6.61 0.09
C THR A 237 -17.32 -5.94 -1.25
N LYS A 238 -17.70 -4.66 -1.15
CA LYS A 238 -17.94 -3.75 -2.29
C LYS A 238 -16.75 -2.80 -2.54
N GLU A 239 -15.66 -2.95 -1.81
CA GLU A 239 -14.51 -2.04 -1.87
C GLU A 239 -13.18 -2.79 -1.91
N LEU A 240 -12.23 -2.30 -2.70
CA LEU A 240 -10.90 -2.90 -2.78
C LEU A 240 -10.13 -2.73 -1.47
N LYS A 241 -10.38 -1.65 -0.72
CA LYS A 241 -9.76 -1.41 0.61
C LYS A 241 -10.08 -2.49 1.64
N LYS A 242 -11.23 -3.14 1.47
CA LYS A 242 -11.71 -4.25 2.30
C LYS A 242 -11.25 -5.63 1.80
N ILE A 243 -10.40 -5.71 0.77
CA ILE A 243 -9.68 -6.93 0.37
C ILE A 243 -8.25 -6.83 0.89
N SER A 244 -7.93 -7.55 1.96
CA SER A 244 -6.61 -7.55 2.61
C SER A 244 -5.59 -8.45 1.88
N LEU A 245 -4.31 -8.06 1.95
CA LEU A 245 -3.18 -8.97 1.74
C LEU A 245 -2.78 -9.54 3.10
N ASP A 246 -3.27 -10.73 3.44
CA ASP A 246 -2.98 -11.35 4.72
C ASP A 246 -1.83 -12.34 4.60
N HIS A 247 -1.06 -12.49 5.68
CA HIS A 247 -0.03 -13.50 5.74
C HIS A 247 -0.64 -14.81 6.22
N ILE A 248 -0.39 -15.91 5.50
CA ILE A 248 -0.83 -17.24 5.94
C ILE A 248 -0.13 -17.60 7.25
N ILE A 249 1.19 -17.37 7.30
CA ILE A 249 1.99 -17.42 8.53
C ILE A 249 2.28 -15.98 8.95
N PRO A 250 1.88 -15.54 10.16
CA PRO A 250 2.12 -14.18 10.63
C PRO A 250 3.58 -13.74 10.44
N MET A 251 3.78 -12.53 9.91
CA MET A 251 5.12 -11.99 9.64
C MET A 251 6.02 -12.00 10.88
N LYS A 252 5.45 -11.74 12.07
CA LYS A 252 6.18 -11.83 13.34
C LYS A 252 6.83 -13.21 13.53
N LEU A 253 6.08 -14.29 13.32
CA LEU A 253 6.61 -15.65 13.45
C LEU A 253 7.69 -15.96 12.40
N ILE A 254 7.54 -15.42 11.19
CA ILE A 254 8.57 -15.53 10.14
C ILE A 254 9.86 -14.84 10.59
N MET A 255 9.75 -13.61 11.11
CA MET A 255 10.89 -12.83 11.59
C MET A 255 11.53 -13.48 12.82
N ASP A 256 10.75 -13.96 13.79
CA ASP A 256 11.27 -14.65 14.98
C ASP A 256 12.02 -15.94 14.60
N LYS A 257 11.48 -16.74 13.66
CA LYS A 257 12.12 -17.97 13.17
C LYS A 257 13.42 -17.70 12.42
N LEU A 258 13.44 -16.67 11.57
CA LEU A 258 14.56 -16.38 10.69
C LEU A 258 15.58 -15.41 11.30
N GLY A 259 15.25 -14.74 12.41
CA GLY A 259 15.98 -13.57 12.92
C GLY A 259 17.49 -13.76 13.04
N SER A 260 17.94 -14.93 13.51
CA SER A 260 19.36 -15.27 13.64
C SER A 260 20.12 -15.43 12.31
N GLN A 261 19.41 -15.58 11.19
CA GLN A 261 19.95 -15.73 9.83
C GLN A 261 19.86 -14.44 9.01
N LEU A 262 19.12 -13.43 9.48
CA LEU A 262 18.87 -12.18 8.77
C LEU A 262 19.90 -11.11 9.16
N PHE A 263 21.16 -11.33 8.81
CA PHE A 263 22.29 -10.55 9.31
C PHE A 263 22.21 -9.04 9.00
N GLU A 264 21.78 -8.66 7.79
CA GLU A 264 21.67 -7.23 7.46
C GLU A 264 20.43 -6.60 8.09
N PHE A 265 19.33 -7.35 8.26
CA PHE A 265 18.18 -6.84 9.02
C PHE A 265 18.51 -6.67 10.51
N GLN A 266 19.30 -7.55 11.11
CA GLN A 266 19.81 -7.40 12.48
C GLN A 266 20.64 -6.11 12.61
N LYS A 267 21.58 -5.89 11.69
CA LYS A 267 22.40 -4.68 11.64
C LYS A 267 21.54 -3.42 11.50
N ILE A 268 20.58 -3.42 10.59
CA ILE A 268 19.65 -2.31 10.39
C ILE A 268 18.83 -2.05 11.67
N THR A 269 18.32 -3.11 12.30
CA THR A 269 17.58 -3.01 13.56
C THR A 269 18.43 -2.40 14.67
N TYR A 270 19.68 -2.83 14.80
CA TYR A 270 20.63 -2.30 15.78
C TYR A 270 20.87 -0.80 15.59
N GLU A 271 21.11 -0.35 14.35
CA GLU A 271 21.37 1.06 14.03
C GLU A 271 20.12 1.93 14.25
N ILE A 272 18.93 1.42 13.92
CA ILE A 272 17.66 2.08 14.27
C ILE A 272 17.55 2.25 15.79
N ASN A 273 17.84 1.19 16.57
CA ASN A 273 17.73 1.21 18.03
C ASN A 273 18.72 2.16 18.70
N ILE A 274 19.94 2.30 18.17
CA ILE A 274 20.90 3.31 18.64
C ILE A 274 20.30 4.72 18.52
N LYS A 275 19.70 5.04 17.37
CA LYS A 275 19.13 6.37 17.10
C LYS A 275 17.83 6.62 17.87
N LEU A 276 17.04 5.58 18.10
CA LEU A 276 15.75 5.63 18.79
C LEU A 276 15.87 6.00 20.29
N LYS A 277 17.04 5.79 20.92
CA LYS A 277 17.32 6.15 22.32
C LYS A 277 16.25 5.67 23.32
N LYS A 278 15.72 4.46 23.13
CA LYS A 278 14.69 3.79 23.96
C LYS A 278 13.27 4.39 23.87
N GLU A 279 12.97 5.24 22.90
CA GLU A 279 11.59 5.65 22.64
C GLU A 279 10.78 4.55 21.93
N LYS A 280 9.44 4.61 21.96
CA LYS A 280 8.60 3.76 21.11
C LYS A 280 8.84 4.13 19.64
N LEU A 281 9.19 3.14 18.82
CA LEU A 281 9.33 3.30 17.38
C LEU A 281 7.95 3.29 16.71
N ASN A 282 7.75 4.21 15.76
CA ASN A 282 6.60 4.26 14.87
C ASN A 282 7.07 4.69 13.47
N ARG A 283 6.15 4.70 12.50
CA ARG A 283 6.48 5.02 11.10
C ARG A 283 7.10 6.41 10.90
N PRO A 284 6.52 7.52 11.41
CA PRO A 284 7.14 8.85 11.31
C PRO A 284 8.56 8.89 11.89
N LYS A 285 8.79 8.25 13.05
CA LYS A 285 10.12 8.16 13.65
C LYS A 285 11.08 7.33 12.82
N LEU A 286 10.64 6.19 12.28
CA LEU A 286 11.44 5.38 11.36
C LEU A 286 11.83 6.21 10.13
N ALA A 287 10.92 7.00 9.55
CA ALA A 287 11.22 7.84 8.40
C ALA A 287 12.30 8.87 8.72
N LYS A 288 12.25 9.51 9.89
CA LYS A 288 13.28 10.43 10.38
C LYS A 288 14.63 9.74 10.58
N ILE A 289 14.66 8.65 11.35
CA ILE A 289 15.88 7.86 11.62
C ILE A 289 16.50 7.37 10.31
N SER A 290 15.69 6.89 9.36
CA SER A 290 16.15 6.44 8.05
C SER A 290 16.89 7.54 7.29
N ASN A 291 16.36 8.77 7.32
CA ASN A 291 16.99 9.92 6.64
C ASN A 291 18.31 10.33 7.33
N GLU A 292 18.36 10.27 8.67
CA GLU A 292 19.58 10.51 9.44
C GLU A 292 20.66 9.48 9.10
N LEU A 293 20.33 8.18 9.12
CA LEU A 293 21.25 7.10 8.78
C LEU A 293 21.80 7.25 7.34
N ILE A 294 20.93 7.58 6.37
CA ILE A 294 21.37 7.81 4.98
C ILE A 294 22.35 8.98 4.91
N SER A 295 22.10 10.07 5.63
CA SER A 295 22.98 11.25 5.65
C SER A 295 24.34 10.96 6.29
N GLU A 296 24.40 10.00 7.21
CA GLU A 296 25.62 9.56 7.89
C GLU A 296 26.38 8.45 7.14
N MET A 297 26.15 8.31 5.82
CA MET A 297 26.80 7.31 4.97
C MET A 297 26.57 5.86 5.44
N PHE A 298 25.49 5.58 6.18
CA PHE A 298 25.16 4.21 6.60
C PHE A 298 25.03 3.25 5.40
N LEU A 299 24.58 3.76 4.25
CA LEU A 299 24.43 2.98 3.03
C LEU A 299 25.73 2.29 2.60
N ASP A 300 26.89 2.92 2.80
CA ASP A 300 28.19 2.35 2.46
C ASP A 300 28.58 1.18 3.37
N LYS A 301 27.93 1.09 4.54
CA LYS A 301 28.11 0.00 5.50
C LYS A 301 27.17 -1.18 5.18
N VAL A 302 26.11 -1.00 4.40
CA VAL A 302 25.12 -2.07 4.12
C VAL A 302 25.70 -3.04 3.10
N ASN A 303 25.75 -4.33 3.45
CA ASN A 303 26.11 -5.36 2.48
C ASN A 303 24.88 -5.69 1.61
N LEU A 304 24.76 -5.03 0.47
CA LEU A 304 23.60 -5.20 -0.42
C LEU A 304 23.39 -6.64 -0.88
N ASN A 305 24.44 -7.44 -1.08
CA ASN A 305 24.29 -8.84 -1.48
C ASN A 305 23.70 -9.67 -0.34
N GLN A 306 24.16 -9.45 0.89
CA GLN A 306 23.59 -10.11 2.05
C GLN A 306 22.14 -9.65 2.29
N LEU A 307 21.83 -8.36 2.14
CA LEU A 307 20.47 -7.85 2.29
C LEU A 307 19.52 -8.47 1.25
N LYS A 308 19.96 -8.66 0.00
CA LYS A 308 19.19 -9.38 -1.03
C LYS A 308 18.93 -10.84 -0.62
N ASN A 309 19.93 -11.52 -0.06
CA ASN A 309 19.79 -12.89 0.44
C ASN A 309 18.79 -12.98 1.60
N ASP A 310 18.88 -12.07 2.57
CA ASP A 310 17.95 -11.97 3.70
C ASP A 310 16.51 -11.76 3.19
N MET A 311 16.32 -10.83 2.25
CA MET A 311 15.04 -10.56 1.62
C MET A 311 14.48 -11.78 0.87
N ASP A 312 15.32 -12.53 0.16
CA ASP A 312 14.91 -13.76 -0.52
C ASP A 312 14.56 -14.89 0.47
N LEU A 313 15.25 -14.96 1.61
CA LEU A 313 14.95 -15.91 2.67
C LEU A 313 13.57 -15.62 3.30
N ILE A 314 13.29 -14.35 3.61
CA ILE A 314 11.97 -13.90 4.06
C ILE A 314 10.92 -14.28 3.02
N ARG A 315 11.12 -13.89 1.74
CA ARG A 315 10.18 -14.18 0.65
C ARG A 315 9.87 -15.66 0.50
N LYS A 316 10.87 -16.55 0.62
CA LYS A 316 10.67 -18.02 0.54
C LYS A 316 9.83 -18.58 1.68
N ASN A 317 9.74 -17.88 2.81
CA ASN A 317 8.93 -18.26 3.98
C ASN A 317 7.62 -17.45 4.09
N THR A 318 7.41 -16.46 3.23
CA THR A 318 6.20 -15.64 3.20
C THR A 318 5.25 -16.10 2.10
N ASN A 319 4.10 -16.62 2.51
CA ASN A 319 2.96 -16.83 1.62
C ASN A 319 1.85 -15.85 2.01
N LEU A 320 1.39 -15.07 1.03
CA LEU A 320 0.28 -14.14 1.19
C LEU A 320 -0.97 -14.72 0.57
N GLN A 321 -2.13 -14.28 1.05
CA GLN A 321 -3.43 -14.59 0.46
C GLN A 321 -4.34 -13.35 0.46
N LEU A 322 -5.28 -13.30 -0.49
CA LEU A 322 -6.37 -12.34 -0.42
C LEU A 322 -7.39 -12.76 0.65
N MET A 323 -7.77 -11.84 1.54
CA MET A 323 -8.78 -12.08 2.56
C MET A 323 -9.81 -10.96 2.65
N ASP A 324 -11.06 -11.28 2.98
CA ASP A 324 -12.07 -10.27 3.27
C ASP A 324 -11.78 -9.66 4.64
N SER A 325 -11.57 -8.33 4.70
CA SER A 325 -11.17 -7.65 5.92
C SER A 325 -12.15 -7.88 7.08
N LYS A 326 -13.45 -8.09 6.82
CA LYS A 326 -14.44 -8.41 7.87
C LYS A 326 -14.22 -9.77 8.52
N ILE A 327 -13.69 -10.74 7.76
CA ILE A 327 -13.37 -12.08 8.26
C ILE A 327 -11.95 -12.09 8.84
N ASN A 328 -11.03 -11.30 8.26
CA ASN A 328 -9.66 -11.17 8.75
C ASN A 328 -9.58 -10.55 10.15
N SER A 329 -10.44 -9.57 10.47
CA SER A 329 -10.47 -8.96 11.81
C SER A 329 -10.85 -9.97 12.91
N LYS A 330 -11.72 -10.93 12.61
CA LYS A 330 -12.11 -12.00 13.56
C LYS A 330 -10.95 -12.93 13.87
N LYS A 331 -10.15 -13.29 12.85
CA LYS A 331 -8.93 -14.10 13.00
C LYS A 331 -7.86 -13.46 13.90
N ARG A 332 -7.88 -12.14 14.07
CA ARG A 332 -6.93 -11.41 14.94
C ARG A 332 -7.43 -11.21 16.37
N ALA A 333 -8.72 -11.43 16.62
CA ALA A 333 -9.33 -11.31 17.94
C ALA A 333 -9.25 -12.61 18.76
N ASN A 334 -8.92 -13.72 18.10
CA ASN A 334 -8.56 -15.02 18.66
C ASN A 334 -7.04 -15.23 18.55
#